data_AF-D4CQ10-F1
#
_entry.id   AF-D4CQ10-F1
#
_cell.length_a   1.000
_cell.length_b   1.000
_cell.length_c   1.000
_cell.angle_alpha   90.00
_cell.angle_beta   90.00
_cell.angle_gamma   90.00
#
_symmetry.space_group_name_H-M   'P 1'
#
loop_
_entity.id
_entity.type
_entity.pdbx_description
1 polymer ?
#
loop_
_entity_poly.entity_id
_entity_poly.type
_entity_poly.pdbx_seq_one_letter_code
_entity_poly.pdbx_strand_id
1 'polypeptide(L)'
;MIRNYFLNDFYKDHCNTYSVTGSGKRPIYWLFDSGKQNGFKALIYIHRYTPDTVGLIRSVYLHNAQAAIQNSLQNSEYIISTTTSATERAREIRKKDKYVKQLNELRPYYQALSHIALQRIPMDLDDGVKKNYQLFQGVEVSTEGKKKQTIDLLAKI
;
A
#
# COMPACT_ATOMS: atom_id res chain seq x y z
N MET A 1 19.76 -8.17 0.20
CA MET A 1 19.99 -7.49 1.50
C MET A 1 19.21 -6.17 1.58
N ILE A 2 19.51 -5.17 0.75
CA ILE A 2 18.88 -3.83 0.83
C ILE A 2 17.36 -3.79 0.54
N ARG A 3 16.87 -4.54 -0.46
CA ARG A 3 15.44 -4.56 -0.80
C ARG A 3 14.57 -5.08 0.35
N ASN A 4 15.05 -6.10 1.07
CA ASN A 4 14.31 -6.67 2.19
C ASN A 4 14.21 -5.68 3.37
N TYR A 5 15.30 -4.94 3.60
CA TYR A 5 15.33 -3.86 4.58
C TYR A 5 14.28 -2.77 4.26
N PHE A 6 14.25 -2.27 3.02
CA PHE A 6 13.27 -1.26 2.62
C PHE A 6 11.81 -1.72 2.74
N LEU A 7 11.56 -3.02 2.51
CA LEU A 7 10.20 -3.57 2.56
C LEU A 7 9.69 -3.79 3.99
N ASN A 8 10.57 -4.16 4.93
CA ASN A 8 10.15 -4.65 6.25
C ASN A 8 10.59 -3.76 7.42
N ASP A 9 11.79 -3.19 7.35
CA ASP A 9 12.46 -2.61 8.53
C ASP A 9 12.60 -1.10 8.43
N PHE A 10 12.87 -0.58 7.22
CA PHE A 10 13.13 0.84 6.99
C PHE A 10 12.08 1.76 7.61
N TYR A 11 10.79 1.50 7.40
CA TYR A 11 9.75 2.41 7.91
C TYR A 11 9.65 2.40 9.44
N LYS A 12 9.89 1.24 10.05
CA LYS A 12 9.93 1.10 11.51
C LYS A 12 11.09 1.90 12.08
N ASP A 13 12.28 1.73 11.51
CA ASP A 13 13.48 2.47 11.93
C ASP A 13 13.28 3.97 11.74
N HIS A 14 12.81 4.39 10.57
CA HIS A 14 12.47 5.78 10.26
C HIS A 14 11.51 6.37 11.30
N CYS A 15 10.42 5.68 11.63
CA CYS A 15 9.50 6.18 12.66
C CYS A 15 10.17 6.31 14.04
N ASN A 16 11.05 5.39 14.41
CA ASN A 16 11.78 5.44 15.67
C ASN A 16 12.80 6.58 15.71
N THR A 17 13.54 6.78 14.62
CA THR A 17 14.49 7.90 14.47
C THR A 17 13.79 9.24 14.60
N TYR A 18 12.61 9.37 13.99
CA TYR A 18 11.78 10.58 14.06
C TYR A 18 10.76 10.49 15.20
N SER A 19 11.19 10.14 16.40
CA SER A 19 10.35 10.13 17.61
C SER A 19 10.79 11.20 18.59
N VAL A 20 9.84 11.94 19.15
CA VAL A 20 10.09 13.00 20.14
C VAL A 20 9.61 12.53 21.51
N THR A 21 10.48 12.61 22.52
CA THR A 21 10.15 12.26 23.91
C THR A 21 8.90 13.01 24.38
N GLY A 22 7.95 12.31 24.99
CA GLY A 22 6.67 12.87 25.44
C GLY A 22 5.64 13.14 24.34
N SER A 23 6.06 13.18 23.07
CA SER A 23 5.17 13.47 21.93
C SER A 23 4.93 12.25 21.02
N GLY A 24 5.84 11.28 20.99
CA GLY A 24 5.78 10.06 20.18
C GLY A 24 6.32 10.27 18.76
N LYS A 25 5.99 9.34 17.84
CA LYS A 25 6.51 9.31 16.47
C LYS A 25 5.99 10.46 15.61
N ARG A 26 6.88 11.09 14.85
CA ARG A 26 6.67 12.23 13.94
C ARG A 26 7.44 12.04 12.63
N PRO A 27 7.21 10.93 11.91
CA PRO A 27 7.95 10.63 10.69
C PRO A 27 7.69 11.68 9.59
N ILE A 28 8.76 12.10 8.90
CA ILE A 28 8.70 13.02 7.76
C ILE A 28 8.39 12.33 6.42
N TYR A 29 8.70 11.04 6.33
CA TYR A 29 8.23 10.14 5.28
C TYR A 29 7.03 9.34 5.77
N TRP A 30 5.96 9.28 4.99
CA TRP A 30 4.75 8.52 5.28
C TRP A 30 4.63 7.35 4.33
N LEU A 31 4.31 6.17 4.86
CA LEU A 31 4.21 4.95 4.08
C LEU A 31 2.74 4.64 3.81
N PHE A 32 2.32 4.83 2.56
CA PHE A 32 1.10 4.23 2.05
C PHE A 32 1.31 2.72 1.95
N ASP A 33 0.45 1.94 2.60
CA ASP A 33 0.64 0.49 2.76
C ASP A 33 -0.68 -0.25 2.59
N SER A 34 -0.78 -1.02 1.50
CA SER A 34 -1.99 -1.81 1.24
C SER A 34 -2.21 -2.97 2.21
N GLY A 35 -1.17 -3.41 2.93
CA GLY A 35 -1.29 -4.44 3.95
C GLY A 35 -0.30 -5.59 3.84
N LYS A 36 -0.66 -6.70 4.50
CA LYS A 36 0.23 -7.83 4.80
C LYS A 36 0.63 -8.67 3.58
N GLN A 37 -0.10 -8.60 2.47
CA GLN A 37 0.30 -9.26 1.23
C GLN A 37 1.37 -8.47 0.49
N ASN A 38 1.69 -7.25 0.95
CA ASN A 38 2.62 -6.34 0.30
C ASN A 38 2.21 -6.11 -1.17
N GLY A 39 0.91 -5.92 -1.44
CA GLY A 39 0.44 -5.65 -2.81
C GLY A 39 0.94 -4.30 -3.32
N PHE A 40 1.03 -3.31 -2.43
CA PHE A 40 1.50 -1.98 -2.72
C PHE A 40 2.07 -1.30 -1.47
N LYS A 41 3.20 -0.63 -1.66
CA LYS A 41 3.81 0.29 -0.69
C LYS A 41 4.34 1.50 -1.43
N ALA A 42 4.11 2.69 -0.91
CA ALA A 42 4.68 3.93 -1.43
C ALA A 42 5.11 4.86 -0.30
N LEU A 43 6.37 5.28 -0.32
CA LEU A 43 6.93 6.19 0.66
C LEU A 43 6.85 7.63 0.13
N ILE A 44 6.19 8.51 0.87
CA ILE A 44 5.88 9.88 0.47
C ILE A 44 6.54 10.86 1.42
N TYR A 45 7.25 11.85 0.89
CA TYR A 45 7.80 12.94 1.70
C TYR A 45 6.75 14.00 1.98
N ILE A 46 6.34 14.13 3.25
CA ILE A 46 5.11 14.89 3.60
C ILE A 46 5.24 16.39 3.39
N HIS A 47 6.44 16.96 3.48
CA HIS A 47 6.65 18.40 3.21
C HIS A 47 6.46 18.77 1.74
N ARG A 48 6.30 17.79 0.84
CA ARG A 48 5.95 18.01 -0.57
C ARG A 48 4.53 17.55 -0.89
N TYR A 49 3.74 17.23 0.13
CA TYR A 49 2.35 16.84 -0.07
C TYR A 49 1.55 17.99 -0.68
N THR A 50 0.69 17.64 -1.61
CA THR A 50 -0.31 18.50 -2.21
C THR A 50 -1.65 17.78 -2.17
N PRO A 51 -2.79 18.49 -2.29
CA PRO A 51 -4.11 17.89 -2.42
C PRO A 51 -4.23 16.82 -3.52
N ASP A 52 -3.34 16.84 -4.52
CA ASP A 52 -3.33 15.90 -5.64
C ASP A 52 -2.47 14.66 -5.40
N THR A 53 -1.72 14.61 -4.30
CA THR A 53 -0.75 13.53 -4.01
C THR A 53 -1.41 12.16 -3.94
N VAL A 54 -2.57 12.04 -3.26
CA VAL A 54 -3.30 10.75 -3.20
C VAL A 54 -3.85 10.36 -4.57
N GLY A 55 -4.28 11.34 -5.37
CA GLY A 55 -4.70 11.13 -6.76
C GLY A 55 -3.57 10.53 -7.60
N LEU A 56 -2.36 11.08 -7.50
CA LEU A 56 -1.15 10.59 -8.18
C LEU A 56 -0.74 9.18 -7.71
N ILE A 57 -0.77 8.93 -6.40
CA ILE A 57 -0.53 7.60 -5.80
C ILE A 57 -1.46 6.57 -6.43
N ARG A 58 -2.75 6.89 -6.52
CA ARG A 58 -3.76 6.01 -7.09
C ARG A 58 -3.59 5.81 -8.60
N SER A 59 -3.49 6.88 -9.38
CA SER A 59 -3.58 6.81 -10.84
C SER A 59 -2.30 6.32 -11.50
N VAL A 60 -1.13 6.59 -10.91
CA VAL A 60 0.16 6.23 -11.49
C VAL A 60 0.78 5.07 -10.72
N TYR A 61 1.09 5.27 -9.44
CA TYR A 61 1.92 4.31 -8.71
C TYR A 61 1.21 3.00 -8.41
N LEU A 62 -0.02 3.06 -7.90
CA LEU A 62 -0.83 1.88 -7.61
C LEU A 62 -1.21 1.16 -8.92
N HIS A 63 -1.59 1.91 -9.95
CA HIS A 63 -1.90 1.34 -11.27
C HIS A 63 -0.73 0.52 -11.83
N ASN A 64 0.49 1.10 -11.81
CA ASN A 64 1.69 0.41 -12.28
C ASN A 64 2.02 -0.84 -11.45
N ALA A 65 1.86 -0.76 -10.12
CA ALA A 65 2.07 -1.92 -9.25
C ALA A 65 1.05 -3.04 -9.53
N GLN A 66 -0.22 -2.69 -9.71
CA GLN A 66 -1.28 -3.64 -10.04
C GLN A 66 -1.00 -4.31 -11.41
N ALA A 67 -0.64 -3.53 -12.43
CA ALA A 67 -0.31 -4.06 -13.75
C ALA A 67 0.88 -5.02 -13.70
N ALA A 68 1.93 -4.70 -12.94
CA ALA A 68 3.08 -5.59 -12.76
C ALA A 68 2.71 -6.92 -12.08
N ILE A 69 1.82 -6.89 -11.08
CA ILE A 69 1.31 -8.10 -10.43
C ILE A 69 0.45 -8.93 -11.39
N GLN A 70 -0.42 -8.29 -12.19
CA GLN A 70 -1.26 -8.96 -13.18
C GLN A 70 -0.42 -9.65 -14.27
N ASN A 71 0.61 -8.99 -14.78
CA ASN A 71 1.53 -9.58 -15.75
C ASN A 71 2.30 -10.77 -15.15
N SER A 72 2.75 -10.64 -13.90
CA SER A 72 3.43 -11.73 -13.19
C SER A 72 2.51 -12.93 -12.96
N LEU A 73 1.23 -12.67 -12.67
CA LEU A 73 0.20 -13.70 -12.51
C LEU A 73 -0.01 -14.47 -13.83
N GLN A 74 -0.23 -13.76 -14.94
CA GLN A 74 -0.40 -14.35 -16.26
C GLN A 74 0.82 -15.21 -16.66
N ASN A 75 2.03 -14.73 -16.38
CA ASN A 75 3.24 -15.49 -16.64
C ASN A 75 3.31 -16.78 -15.80
N SER A 76 2.99 -16.73 -14.50
CA SER A 76 2.92 -17.95 -13.67
C SER A 76 1.85 -18.93 -14.17
N GLU A 77 0.68 -18.45 -14.61
CA GLU A 77 -0.36 -19.30 -15.20
C GLU A 77 0.09 -19.97 -16.49
N TYR A 78 0.77 -19.22 -17.37
CA TYR A 78 1.38 -19.78 -18.58
C TYR A 78 2.39 -20.89 -18.26
N ILE A 79 3.32 -20.66 -17.33
CA ILE A 79 4.31 -21.67 -16.94
C ILE A 79 3.63 -22.90 -16.33
N ILE A 80 2.61 -22.72 -15.49
CA ILE A 80 1.83 -23.84 -14.95
C ILE A 80 1.21 -24.67 -16.09
N SER A 81 0.71 -24.03 -17.15
CA SER A 81 0.09 -24.76 -18.26
C SER A 81 1.09 -25.52 -19.14
N THR A 82 2.35 -25.08 -19.22
CA THR A 82 3.35 -25.60 -20.17
C THR A 82 4.46 -26.45 -19.55
N THR A 83 4.79 -26.25 -18.27
CA THR A 83 5.94 -26.94 -17.64
C THR A 83 5.67 -28.45 -17.44
N THR A 84 6.66 -29.29 -17.74
CA THR A 84 6.61 -30.72 -17.42
C THR A 84 7.18 -31.04 -16.03
N SER A 85 7.82 -30.07 -15.37
CA SER A 85 8.44 -30.23 -14.06
C SER A 85 7.42 -30.04 -12.93
N ALA A 86 7.20 -31.09 -12.13
CA ALA A 86 6.32 -31.03 -10.96
C ALA A 86 6.81 -30.01 -9.91
N THR A 87 8.12 -29.92 -9.70
CA THR A 87 8.73 -28.97 -8.75
C THR A 87 8.52 -27.53 -9.20
N GLU A 88 8.71 -27.23 -10.48
CA GLU A 88 8.47 -25.90 -11.03
C GLU A 88 6.98 -25.53 -10.96
N ARG A 89 6.11 -26.45 -11.36
CA ARG A 89 4.65 -26.29 -11.26
C ARG A 89 4.22 -25.91 -9.84
N ALA A 90 4.71 -26.63 -8.83
CA ALA A 90 4.39 -26.34 -7.43
C ALA A 90 4.89 -24.95 -6.99
N ARG A 91 6.08 -24.53 -7.44
CA ARG A 91 6.62 -23.19 -7.17
C ARG A 91 5.75 -22.09 -7.80
N GLU A 92 5.35 -22.26 -9.05
CA GLU A 92 4.53 -21.26 -9.76
C GLU A 92 3.11 -21.18 -9.20
N ILE A 93 2.51 -22.30 -8.75
CA ILE A 93 1.22 -22.28 -8.04
C ILE A 93 1.31 -21.39 -6.79
N ARG A 94 2.38 -21.50 -5.98
CA ARG A 94 2.58 -20.65 -4.79
C ARG A 94 2.70 -19.16 -5.16
N LYS A 95 3.37 -18.84 -6.28
CA LYS A 95 3.47 -17.46 -6.78
C LYS A 95 2.11 -16.95 -7.25
N LYS A 96 1.38 -17.74 -8.03
CA LYS A 96 0.01 -17.45 -8.48
C LYS A 96 -0.88 -17.08 -7.29
N ASP A 97 -0.91 -17.92 -6.26
CA ASP A 97 -1.71 -17.70 -5.06
C ASP A 97 -1.30 -16.42 -4.31
N LYS A 98 0.00 -16.10 -4.29
CA LYS A 98 0.49 -14.83 -3.73
C LYS A 98 -0.02 -13.63 -4.54
N TYR A 99 0.09 -13.65 -5.86
CA TYR A 99 -0.36 -12.56 -6.72
C TYR A 99 -1.88 -12.35 -6.62
N VAL A 100 -2.66 -13.43 -6.58
CA VAL A 100 -4.12 -13.36 -6.35
C VAL A 100 -4.44 -12.70 -5.01
N LYS A 101 -3.71 -13.05 -3.94
CA LYS A 101 -3.88 -12.40 -2.63
C LYS A 101 -3.54 -10.92 -2.66
N GLN A 102 -2.45 -10.54 -3.35
CA GLN A 102 -2.07 -9.15 -3.55
C GLN A 102 -3.15 -8.36 -4.32
N LEU A 103 -3.64 -8.87 -5.44
CA LEU A 103 -4.69 -8.20 -6.22
C LEU A 103 -6.00 -8.04 -5.43
N ASN A 104 -6.36 -9.05 -4.62
CA ASN A 104 -7.51 -8.97 -3.73
C ASN A 104 -7.34 -7.92 -2.62
N GLU A 105 -6.13 -7.74 -2.09
CA GLU A 105 -5.77 -6.68 -1.13
C GLU A 105 -5.86 -5.29 -1.77
N LEU A 106 -5.42 -5.15 -3.03
CA LEU A 106 -5.42 -3.85 -3.73
C LEU A 106 -6.80 -3.33 -4.10
N ARG A 107 -7.81 -4.20 -4.26
CA ARG A 107 -9.17 -3.76 -4.65
C ARG A 107 -9.82 -2.81 -3.63
N PRO A 108 -10.02 -3.17 -2.35
CA PRO A 108 -10.58 -2.24 -1.36
C PRO A 108 -9.64 -1.06 -1.08
N TYR A 109 -8.32 -1.26 -1.19
CA TYR A 109 -7.34 -0.20 -1.02
C TYR A 109 -7.43 0.88 -2.12
N TYR A 110 -7.62 0.48 -3.38
CA TYR A 110 -7.89 1.38 -4.50
C TYR A 110 -9.16 2.21 -4.27
N GLN A 111 -10.21 1.60 -3.72
CA GLN A 111 -11.45 2.30 -3.40
C GLN A 111 -11.25 3.34 -2.30
N ALA A 112 -10.49 3.00 -1.25
CA ALA A 112 -10.16 3.92 -0.17
C ALA A 112 -9.33 5.11 -0.67
N LEU A 113 -8.30 4.83 -1.48
CA LEU A 113 -7.53 5.89 -2.15
C LEU A 113 -8.42 6.75 -3.04
N SER A 114 -9.39 6.15 -3.72
CA SER A 114 -10.30 6.90 -4.59
C SER A 114 -11.18 7.86 -3.83
N HIS A 115 -11.71 7.41 -2.69
CA HIS A 115 -12.51 8.24 -1.81
C HIS A 115 -11.70 9.44 -1.30
N ILE A 116 -10.49 9.21 -0.79
CA ILE A 116 -9.63 10.28 -0.27
C ILE A 116 -9.11 11.20 -1.40
N ALA A 117 -8.76 10.65 -2.56
CA ALA A 117 -8.30 11.45 -3.69
C ALA A 117 -9.37 12.44 -4.19
N LEU A 118 -10.66 12.06 -4.14
CA LEU A 118 -11.77 12.94 -4.52
C LEU A 118 -11.94 14.11 -3.55
N GLN A 119 -11.66 13.90 -2.26
CA GLN A 119 -11.77 14.94 -1.24
C GLN A 119 -10.70 16.03 -1.39
N ARG A 120 -9.59 15.75 -2.09
CA ARG A 120 -8.46 16.68 -2.26
C ARG A 120 -8.06 17.36 -0.95
N ILE A 121 -7.89 16.55 0.10
CA ILE A 121 -7.68 17.03 1.46
C ILE A 121 -6.38 17.86 1.52
N PRO A 122 -6.45 19.17 1.81
CA PRO A 122 -5.25 19.96 2.10
C PRO A 122 -4.70 19.57 3.47
N MET A 123 -3.38 19.73 3.65
CA MET A 123 -2.70 19.45 4.91
C MET A 123 -2.02 20.72 5.40
N ASP A 124 -2.35 21.14 6.62
CA ASP A 124 -1.58 22.15 7.34
C ASP A 124 -0.52 21.44 8.18
N LEU A 125 0.76 21.74 7.98
CA LEU A 125 1.82 21.06 8.74
C LEU A 125 1.84 21.47 10.22
N ASP A 126 1.29 22.64 10.55
CA ASP A 126 1.22 23.14 11.93
C ASP A 126 0.21 22.38 12.79
N ASP A 127 -0.76 21.71 12.16
CA ASP A 127 -1.68 20.76 12.82
C ASP A 127 -0.96 19.54 13.41
N GLY A 128 0.29 19.31 12.98
CA GLY A 128 1.14 18.26 13.48
C GLY A 128 0.81 16.88 12.93
N VAL A 129 1.81 15.99 13.00
CA VAL A 129 1.74 14.68 12.33
C VAL A 129 0.54 13.85 12.77
N LYS A 130 0.23 13.79 14.08
CA LYS A 130 -0.87 12.93 14.57
C LYS A 130 -2.22 13.28 13.95
N LYS A 131 -2.57 14.57 13.93
CA LYS A 131 -3.84 15.05 13.38
C LYS A 131 -3.90 14.79 11.88
N ASN A 132 -2.84 15.13 11.16
CA ASN A 132 -2.78 14.92 9.72
C ASN A 132 -2.76 13.45 9.31
N TYR A 133 -2.12 12.57 10.10
CA TYR A 133 -2.07 11.13 9.82
C TYR A 133 -3.46 10.51 9.84
N GLN A 134 -4.29 10.95 10.79
CA GLN A 134 -5.65 10.44 11.00
C GLN A 134 -6.57 10.70 9.78
N LEU A 135 -6.28 11.72 8.96
CA LEU A 135 -7.03 12.03 7.74
C LEU A 135 -6.98 10.88 6.71
N PHE A 136 -6.01 9.98 6.83
CA PHE A 136 -5.78 8.86 5.90
C PHE A 136 -6.03 7.50 6.57
N GLN A 137 -6.69 7.48 7.73
CA GLN A 137 -7.02 6.27 8.48
C GLN A 137 -8.54 6.08 8.51
N GLY A 138 -9.00 4.85 8.75
CA GLY A 138 -10.42 4.59 9.01
C GLY A 138 -11.35 4.80 7.81
N VAL A 139 -10.85 4.72 6.58
CA VAL A 139 -11.66 4.98 5.37
C VAL A 139 -12.66 3.85 5.17
N GLU A 140 -13.95 4.14 5.29
CA GLU A 140 -15.01 3.18 5.01
C GLU A 140 -15.19 2.98 3.51
N VAL A 141 -15.04 1.74 3.04
CA VAL A 141 -15.36 1.34 1.68
C VAL A 141 -16.45 0.27 1.70
N SER A 142 -17.41 0.39 0.79
CA SER A 142 -18.42 -0.63 0.55
C SER A 142 -18.31 -1.13 -0.88
N THR A 143 -18.42 -2.44 -1.06
CA THR A 143 -18.60 -3.05 -2.37
C THR A 143 -20.04 -3.57 -2.41
N GLU A 144 -20.76 -3.35 -3.51
CA GLU A 144 -22.13 -3.81 -3.66
C GLU A 144 -22.26 -5.29 -3.26
N GLY A 145 -23.22 -5.58 -2.37
CA GLY A 145 -23.45 -6.93 -1.84
C GLY A 145 -22.45 -7.42 -0.77
N LYS A 146 -21.51 -6.59 -0.30
CA LYS A 146 -20.53 -6.96 0.75
C LYS A 146 -20.57 -6.02 1.94
N LYS A 147 -20.18 -6.55 3.11
CA LYS A 147 -20.01 -5.77 4.34
C LYS A 147 -19.04 -4.61 4.11
N LYS A 148 -19.34 -3.46 4.74
CA LYS A 148 -18.42 -2.33 4.85
C LYS A 148 -17.08 -2.80 5.39
N GLN A 149 -16.00 -2.30 4.80
CA GLN A 149 -14.63 -2.54 5.25
C GLN A 149 -14.00 -1.20 5.62
N THR A 150 -13.28 -1.17 6.72
CA THR A 150 -12.50 0.00 7.15
C THR A 150 -11.06 -0.20 6.70
N ILE A 151 -10.52 0.76 5.96
CA ILE A 151 -9.18 0.70 5.38
C ILE A 151 -8.35 1.87 5.90
N ASP A 152 -7.19 1.55 6.48
CA ASP A 152 -6.14 2.51 6.77
C ASP A 152 -5.23 2.63 5.53
N LEU A 153 -5.03 3.83 5.01
CA LEU A 153 -4.18 4.04 3.83
C LEU A 153 -2.70 4.07 4.19
N LEU A 154 -2.37 4.53 5.38
CA LEU A 154 -1.00 4.63 5.87
C LEU A 154 -0.70 3.52 6.88
N ALA A 155 0.56 3.10 6.93
CA ALA A 155 1.05 2.17 7.93
C ALA A 155 0.90 2.72 9.36
N LYS A 156 0.79 1.86 10.38
CA LYS A 156 0.65 2.32 11.76
C LYS A 156 1.95 2.94 12.28
N ILE A 157 1.86 4.08 12.96
CA ILE A 157 2.97 4.74 13.66
C ILE A 157 2.81 4.60 15.17
#